data_AF-A0A971CRL3-F1
#
_entry.id   AF-A0A971CRL3-F1
#
_cell.length_a   1.000
_cell.length_b   1.000
_cell.length_c   1.000
_cell.angle_alpha   90.00
_cell.angle_beta   90.00
_cell.angle_gamma   90.00
#
_symmetry.space_group_name_H-M   'P 1'
#
loop_
_entity.id
_entity.type
_entity.pdbx_description
1 polymer ?
#
loop_
_entity_poly.entity_id
_entity_poly.type
_entity_poly.pdbx_seq_one_letter_code
_entity_poly.pdbx_strand_id
1 'polypeptide(L)'
;MPLISNHPSVPADAVQAMSEELDRLLTQQIACAREGDLDQVERIAARTEALVAAISSRDAAGPTMAASQRVRLRQRYDELTLVLRAERSDVQTKLRQVRQVKRAVGSYRHEATPSPSHQTVFDDGTIH
;
A
#
# COMPACT_ATOMS: atom_id res chain seq x y z
N MET A 1 57.91 -1.68 -24.68
CA MET A 1 57.28 -2.01 -23.38
C MET A 1 56.19 -0.99 -23.09
N PRO A 2 54.92 -1.22 -23.48
CA PRO A 2 53.80 -0.41 -23.01
C PRO A 2 53.08 -1.13 -21.86
N LEU A 3 52.85 -0.39 -20.78
CA LEU A 3 52.10 -0.80 -19.59
C LEU A 3 50.61 -0.94 -19.95
N ILE A 4 50.07 -2.14 -19.76
CA ILE A 4 48.65 -2.44 -19.90
C ILE A 4 47.96 -1.86 -18.66
N SER A 5 47.24 -0.75 -18.83
CA SER A 5 46.36 -0.20 -17.81
C SER A 5 45.15 -1.12 -17.65
N ASN A 6 45.26 -2.09 -16.74
CA ASN A 6 44.14 -2.91 -16.27
C ASN A 6 43.20 -2.05 -15.40
N HIS A 7 42.20 -1.41 -16.03
CA HIS A 7 41.03 -0.97 -15.28
C HIS A 7 40.15 -2.19 -14.99
N PRO A 8 39.79 -2.49 -13.73
CA PRO A 8 38.85 -3.56 -13.44
C PRO A 8 37.46 -3.14 -13.96
N SER A 9 37.07 -3.64 -15.13
CA SER A 9 35.67 -3.56 -15.56
C SER A 9 34.84 -4.38 -14.58
N VAL A 10 34.01 -3.70 -13.78
CA VAL A 10 33.01 -4.38 -12.96
C VAL A 10 32.17 -5.28 -13.88
N PRO A 11 31.97 -6.57 -13.55
CA PRO A 11 31.32 -7.51 -14.46
C PRO A 11 29.87 -7.10 -14.69
N ALA A 12 29.45 -7.05 -15.95
CA ALA A 12 28.08 -6.77 -16.37
C ALA A 12 27.03 -7.63 -15.62
N ASP A 13 27.46 -8.81 -15.15
CA ASP A 13 26.69 -9.77 -14.36
C ASP A 13 26.17 -9.20 -13.02
N ALA A 14 26.86 -8.21 -12.42
CA ALA A 14 26.45 -7.66 -11.14
C ALA A 14 25.22 -6.73 -11.26
N VAL A 15 25.20 -5.86 -12.27
CA VAL A 15 24.05 -4.98 -12.55
C VAL A 15 22.85 -5.81 -12.99
N GLN A 16 23.11 -6.87 -13.78
CA GLN A 16 22.12 -7.86 -14.16
C GLN A 16 21.46 -8.50 -12.93
N ALA A 17 22.24 -9.07 -12.02
CA ALA A 17 21.73 -9.74 -10.82
C ALA A 17 20.94 -8.79 -9.91
N MET A 18 21.40 -7.54 -9.76
CA MET A 18 20.66 -6.53 -8.99
C MET A 18 19.33 -6.16 -9.65
N SER A 19 19.29 -6.07 -10.98
CA SER A 19 18.05 -5.80 -11.72
C SER A 19 17.03 -6.94 -11.61
N GLU A 20 17.50 -8.19 -11.58
CA GLU A 20 16.67 -9.38 -11.41
C GLU A 20 16.10 -9.47 -9.98
N GLU A 21 16.92 -9.20 -8.96
CA GLU A 21 16.41 -9.14 -7.58
C GLU A 21 15.42 -7.99 -7.41
N LEU A 22 15.63 -6.85 -8.08
CA LEU A 22 14.68 -5.74 -8.05
C LEU A 22 13.33 -6.13 -8.66
N ASP A 23 13.33 -6.82 -9.80
CA ASP A 23 12.08 -7.33 -10.41
C ASP A 23 11.38 -8.34 -9.48
N ARG A 24 12.14 -9.20 -8.80
CA ARG A 24 11.59 -10.15 -7.82
C ARG A 24 10.93 -9.44 -6.65
N LEU A 25 11.58 -8.42 -6.09
CA LEU A 25 11.03 -7.64 -4.98
C LEU A 25 9.77 -6.88 -5.38
N LEU A 26 9.76 -6.22 -6.54
CA LEU A 26 8.57 -5.54 -7.05
C LEU A 26 7.41 -6.52 -7.28
N THR A 27 7.69 -7.70 -7.85
CA THR A 27 6.70 -8.76 -8.01
C THR A 27 6.12 -9.21 -6.67
N GLN A 28 6.97 -9.35 -5.65
CA GLN A 28 6.53 -9.72 -4.30
C GLN A 28 5.67 -8.62 -3.65
N GLN A 29 6.04 -7.35 -3.82
CA GLN A 29 5.23 -6.23 -3.33
C GLN A 29 3.85 -6.19 -3.98
N ILE A 30 3.76 -6.45 -5.28
CA ILE A 30 2.48 -6.52 -6.00
C ILE A 30 1.60 -7.65 -5.43
N ALA A 31 2.18 -8.83 -5.18
CA ALA A 31 1.46 -9.95 -4.60
C ALA A 31 0.92 -9.62 -3.19
N CYS A 32 1.77 -9.12 -2.30
CA CYS A 32 1.37 -8.74 -0.94
C CYS A 32 0.31 -7.62 -0.95
N ALA A 33 0.46 -6.63 -1.84
CA ALA A 33 -0.52 -5.56 -1.97
C ALA A 33 -1.89 -6.08 -2.41
N ARG A 34 -1.96 -7.04 -3.35
CA ARG A 34 -3.22 -7.68 -3.77
C ARG A 34 -3.87 -8.53 -2.66
N GLU A 35 -3.06 -9.04 -1.73
CA GLU A 35 -3.54 -9.77 -0.55
C GLU A 35 -3.94 -8.82 0.60
N GLY A 36 -3.68 -7.52 0.46
CA GLY A 36 -3.91 -6.52 1.50
C GLY A 36 -2.89 -6.54 2.63
N ASP A 37 -1.78 -7.28 2.49
CA ASP A 37 -0.68 -7.35 3.48
C ASP A 37 0.26 -6.15 3.31
N LEU A 38 -0.19 -4.98 3.77
CA LEU A 38 0.55 -3.72 3.65
C LEU A 38 1.81 -3.68 4.52
N ASP A 39 1.83 -4.41 5.65
CA ASP A 39 2.99 -4.50 6.53
C ASP A 39 4.15 -5.23 5.83
N GLN A 40 3.84 -6.29 5.09
CA GLN A 40 4.84 -6.97 4.27
C GLN A 40 5.29 -6.12 3.08
N VAL A 41 4.38 -5.36 2.45
CA VAL A 41 4.75 -4.40 1.38
C VAL A 41 5.78 -3.39 1.88
N GLU A 42 5.59 -2.82 3.07
CA GLU A 42 6.50 -1.83 3.67
C GLU A 42 7.87 -2.45 3.99
N ARG A 43 7.91 -3.66 4.59
CA ARG A 43 9.17 -4.36 4.85
C ARG A 43 9.97 -4.63 3.57
N ILE A 44 9.29 -5.03 2.50
CA ILE A 44 9.95 -5.24 1.20
C ILE A 44 10.40 -3.90 0.60
N ALA A 45 9.63 -2.82 0.78
CA ALA A 45 9.94 -1.50 0.23
C ALA A 45 11.31 -0.98 0.70
N ALA A 46 11.61 -1.11 1.99
CA ALA A 46 12.91 -0.72 2.52
C ALA A 46 14.08 -1.45 1.83
N ARG A 47 13.90 -2.74 1.51
CA ARG A 47 14.90 -3.53 0.77
C ARG A 47 14.99 -3.10 -0.70
N THR A 48 13.85 -2.84 -1.33
CA THR A 48 13.76 -2.31 -2.70
C THR A 48 14.47 -0.96 -2.82
N GLU A 49 14.27 -0.04 -1.89
CA GLU A 49 14.92 1.29 -1.87
C GLU A 49 16.44 1.21 -1.78
N ALA A 50 16.95 0.37 -0.87
CA ALA A 50 18.39 0.14 -0.74
C ALA A 50 19.00 -0.42 -2.04
N LEU A 51 18.28 -1.33 -2.71
CA LEU A 51 18.73 -1.93 -3.96
C LEU A 51 18.71 -0.92 -5.13
N VAL A 52 17.67 -0.09 -5.22
CA VAL A 52 17.59 1.00 -6.21
C VAL A 52 18.74 1.98 -6.00
N ALA A 53 19.02 2.40 -4.76
CA ALA A 53 20.15 3.29 -4.46
C ALA A 53 21.49 2.67 -4.88
N ALA A 54 21.69 1.37 -4.63
CA ALA A 54 22.89 0.65 -5.04
C ALA A 54 23.03 0.60 -6.57
N ILE A 55 21.95 0.33 -7.31
CA ILE A 55 21.94 0.34 -8.79
C ILE A 55 22.24 1.75 -9.31
N SER A 56 21.55 2.78 -8.80
CA SER A 56 21.75 4.17 -9.23
C SER A 56 23.17 4.68 -9.00
N SER A 57 23.79 4.31 -7.87
CA SER A 57 25.19 4.66 -7.59
C SER A 57 26.18 4.05 -8.59
N ARG A 58 25.85 2.87 -9.15
CA ARG A 58 26.70 2.15 -10.10
C ARG A 58 26.47 2.57 -11.55
N ASP A 59 25.23 2.87 -11.93
CA ASP A 59 24.90 3.43 -13.25
C ASP A 59 25.62 4.77 -13.48
N ALA A 60 25.94 5.53 -12.43
CA ALA A 60 26.74 6.76 -12.50
C ALA A 60 28.24 6.52 -12.75
N ALA A 61 28.75 5.29 -12.50
CA ALA A 61 30.17 4.96 -12.48
C ALA A 61 30.61 3.96 -13.57
N GLY A 62 29.68 3.39 -14.35
CA GLY A 62 29.98 2.29 -15.27
C GLY A 62 28.73 1.71 -15.93
N PRO A 63 28.84 0.53 -16.57
CA PRO A 63 27.92 0.09 -17.62
C PRO A 63 26.45 0.17 -17.18
N THR A 64 25.67 0.79 -18.04
CA THR A 64 24.27 1.12 -17.79
C THR A 64 23.36 -0.08 -18.02
N MET A 65 22.36 -0.24 -17.15
CA MET A 65 21.33 -1.28 -17.28
C MET A 65 20.69 -1.27 -18.68
N ALA A 66 20.43 -2.46 -19.23
CA ALA A 66 19.85 -2.60 -20.57
C ALA A 66 18.48 -1.91 -20.67
N ALA A 67 18.18 -1.31 -21.83
CA ALA A 67 16.94 -0.57 -22.04
C ALA A 67 15.68 -1.44 -21.82
N SER A 68 15.72 -2.71 -22.24
CA SER A 68 14.62 -3.66 -22.02
C SER A 68 14.33 -3.92 -20.55
N GLN A 69 15.37 -3.98 -19.71
CA GLN A 69 15.23 -4.16 -18.25
C GLN A 69 14.64 -2.92 -17.59
N ARG A 70 15.08 -1.73 -18.00
CA ARG A 70 14.49 -0.46 -17.54
C ARG A 70 13.00 -0.40 -17.82
N VAL A 71 12.59 -0.78 -19.03
CA VAL A 71 11.17 -0.83 -19.40
C VAL A 71 10.40 -1.82 -18.54
N ARG A 72 10.93 -3.04 -18.34
CA ARG A 72 10.29 -4.07 -17.49
C ARG A 72 10.12 -3.59 -16.04
N LEU A 73 11.18 -3.05 -15.44
CA LEU A 73 11.13 -2.54 -14.07
C LEU A 73 10.16 -1.37 -13.92
N ARG A 74 10.11 -0.48 -14.91
CA ARG A 74 9.12 0.61 -14.94
C ARG A 74 7.69 0.07 -14.99
N GLN A 75 7.41 -0.90 -15.86
CA GLN A 75 6.09 -1.53 -15.94
C GLN A 75 5.68 -2.14 -14.59
N ARG A 76 6.60 -2.82 -13.89
CA ARG A 76 6.33 -3.37 -12.56
C ARG A 76 6.04 -2.29 -11.51
N TYR A 77 6.80 -1.20 -11.52
CA TYR A 77 6.55 -0.09 -10.61
C TYR A 77 5.20 0.60 -10.88
N ASP A 78 4.84 0.78 -12.16
CA ASP A 78 3.55 1.32 -12.56
C ASP A 78 2.40 0.39 -12.11
N GLU A 79 2.56 -0.92 -12.25
CA GLU A 79 1.62 -1.94 -11.76
C GLU A 79 1.45 -1.86 -10.23
N LEU A 80 2.55 -1.83 -9.47
CA LEU A 80 2.51 -1.69 -8.01
C LEU A 80 1.77 -0.41 -7.59
N THR A 81 2.04 0.70 -8.25
CA THR A 81 1.38 1.99 -7.98
C THR A 81 -0.14 1.89 -8.20
N LEU A 82 -0.57 1.21 -9.26
CA LEU A 82 -1.99 1.01 -9.55
C LEU A 82 -2.66 0.15 -8.48
N VAL A 83 -2.02 -0.96 -8.08
CA VAL A 83 -2.56 -1.86 -7.03
C VAL A 83 -2.70 -1.12 -5.70
N LEU A 84 -1.67 -0.39 -5.27
CA LEU A 84 -1.73 0.37 -3.99
C LEU A 84 -2.82 1.44 -4.00
N ARG A 85 -3.09 2.07 -5.16
CA ARG A 85 -4.21 3.03 -5.29
C ARG A 85 -5.56 2.35 -5.18
N ALA A 86 -5.72 1.18 -5.78
CA ALA A 86 -6.94 0.39 -5.67
C ALA A 86 -7.19 -0.02 -4.21
N GLU A 87 -6.20 -0.59 -3.54
CA GLU A 87 -6.30 -0.96 -2.12
C GLU A 87 -6.67 0.22 -1.22
N ARG A 88 -6.06 1.39 -1.44
CA ARG A 88 -6.42 2.61 -0.70
C ARG A 88 -7.89 2.98 -0.90
N SER A 89 -8.40 2.89 -2.12
CA SER A 89 -9.81 3.19 -2.43
C SER A 89 -10.76 2.22 -1.70
N ASP A 90 -10.40 0.94 -1.67
CA ASP A 90 -11.18 -0.10 -1.02
C ASP A 90 -11.21 0.07 0.50
N VAL A 91 -10.06 0.35 1.12
CA VAL A 91 -9.97 0.68 2.56
C VAL A 91 -10.83 1.90 2.90
N GLN A 92 -10.78 2.96 2.09
CA GLN A 92 -11.62 4.15 2.31
C GLN A 92 -13.12 3.85 2.21
N THR A 93 -13.52 2.98 1.29
CA THR A 93 -14.91 2.55 1.13
C THR A 93 -15.36 1.71 2.32
N LYS A 94 -14.57 0.74 2.76
CA LYS A 94 -14.84 -0.07 3.96
C LYS A 94 -14.94 0.81 5.22
N LEU A 95 -14.07 1.79 5.40
CA LEU A 95 -14.14 2.73 6.53
C LEU A 95 -15.40 3.62 6.50
N ARG A 96 -15.90 3.98 5.32
CA ARG A 96 -17.20 4.68 5.21
C ARG A 96 -18.35 3.78 5.66
N GLN A 97 -18.36 2.53 5.23
CA GLN A 97 -19.37 1.54 5.63
C GLN A 97 -19.35 1.31 7.14
N VAL A 98 -18.18 1.11 7.76
CA VAL A 98 -18.06 0.95 9.22
C VAL A 98 -18.61 2.16 9.97
N ARG A 99 -18.35 3.39 9.49
CA ARG A 99 -18.90 4.61 10.10
C ARG A 99 -20.42 4.70 9.97
N GLN A 100 -20.98 4.26 8.84
CA GLN A 100 -22.43 4.22 8.65
C GLN A 100 -23.09 3.20 9.59
N VAL A 101 -22.54 1.99 9.68
CA VAL A 101 -23.01 0.96 10.61
C VAL A 101 -22.93 1.46 12.05
N LYS A 102 -21.82 2.09 12.46
CA LYS A 102 -21.67 2.68 13.79
C LYS A 102 -22.75 3.72 14.10
N ARG A 103 -23.10 4.58 13.14
CA ARG A 103 -24.17 5.58 13.31
C ARG A 103 -25.54 4.93 13.47
N ALA A 104 -25.85 3.92 12.65
CA ALA A 104 -27.11 3.19 12.73
C ALA A 104 -27.25 2.43 14.07
N VAL A 105 -26.19 1.75 14.53
CA VAL A 105 -26.20 1.10 15.85
C VAL A 105 -26.34 2.14 16.98
N GLY A 106 -25.72 3.31 16.82
CA GLY A 106 -25.84 4.42 17.77
C GLY A 106 -27.26 4.95 17.92
N SER A 107 -28.05 5.04 16.83
CA SER A 107 -29.44 5.50 16.91
C SER A 107 -30.33 4.54 17.69
N TYR A 108 -30.15 3.22 17.50
CA TYR A 108 -30.89 2.22 18.29
C TYR A 108 -30.62 2.33 19.80
N ARG A 109 -29.40 2.69 20.21
CA ARG A 109 -29.05 2.87 21.62
C ARG A 109 -29.70 4.10 22.25
N HIS A 110 -29.94 5.16 21.46
CA HIS A 110 -30.56 6.39 21.96
C HIS A 110 -32.09 6.30 22.03
N GLU A 111 -32.73 5.57 21.11
CA GLU A 111 -34.19 5.35 21.12
C GLU A 111 -34.65 4.38 22.23
N ALA A 112 -33.77 3.53 22.75
CA ALA A 112 -34.07 2.59 23.83
C ALA A 112 -34.04 3.20 25.26
N THR A 113 -33.92 4.52 25.39
CA THR A 113 -34.10 5.23 26.67
C THR A 113 -35.49 5.88 26.69
N PRO A 114 -36.55 5.19 27.15
CA PRO A 114 -37.83 5.84 27.36
C PRO A 114 -37.68 6.84 28.51
N SER A 115 -37.88 8.13 28.22
CA SER A 115 -38.11 9.14 29.26
C SER A 115 -39.31 8.71 30.12
N PRO A 116 -39.16 8.52 31.44
CA PRO A 116 -40.29 8.26 32.32
C PRO A 116 -40.79 9.60 32.86
N SER A 117 -41.80 10.20 32.20
CA SER A 117 -42.63 11.34 32.65
C SER A 117 -43.54 11.76 31.49
N HIS A 118 -44.88 11.82 31.55
CA HIS A 118 -45.80 12.04 32.65
C HIS A 118 -47.16 11.35 32.39
N GLN A 119 -47.76 10.88 33.48
CA GLN A 119 -49.13 10.37 33.61
C GLN A 119 -50.16 11.23 32.87
N THR A 120 -51.00 10.59 32.08
CA THR A 120 -52.32 11.08 31.70
C THR A 120 -53.20 11.07 32.95
N VAL A 121 -53.43 12.25 33.54
CA VAL A 121 -54.53 12.43 34.49
C VAL A 121 -55.81 12.46 33.66
N PHE A 122 -56.44 11.29 33.54
CA PHE A 122 -57.88 11.20 33.35
C PHE A 122 -58.48 11.61 34.69
N ASP A 123 -58.98 12.84 34.78
CA ASP A 123 -59.89 13.20 35.86
C ASP A 123 -61.32 12.98 35.38
N ASP A 124 -62.04 12.32 36.25
CA ASP A 124 -63.29 11.61 36.10
C ASP A 124 -64.45 12.60 36.18
N GLY A 125 -65.58 12.23 35.58
CA GLY A 125 -66.77 13.06 35.55
C GLY A 125 -67.31 13.35 36.95
N THR A 126 -67.91 14.53 37.12
CA THR A 126 -68.99 14.69 38.09
C THR A 126 -70.10 15.53 37.49
N ILE A 127 -71.23 14.85 37.31
CA ILE A 127 -72.56 15.39 37.00
C ILE A 127 -73.20 15.75 38.35
N HIS A 128 -73.53 17.03 38.53
CA HIS A 128 -74.76 17.63 39.13
C HIS A 128 -74.48 18.95 39.82
#